data_AF-A0A950MSW7-F1
#
_entry.id   AF-A0A950MSW7-F1
#
_cell.length_a   1.000
_cell.length_b   1.000
_cell.length_c   1.000
_cell.angle_alpha   90.00
_cell.angle_beta   90.00
_cell.angle_gamma   90.00
#
_symmetry.space_group_name_H-M   'P 1'
#
loop_
_entity.id
_entity.type
_entity.pdbx_description
1 polymer ?
#
loop_
_entity_poly.entity_id
_entity_poly.type
_entity_poly.pdbx_seq_one_letter_code
_entity_poly.pdbx_strand_id
1 'polypeptide(L)'
;VIRRAGAGGARVDAVCFLMVTFWASSQLYNIYPLEAGLVRRKVRTDRRPGMPIENPLIFYPRYAWETVSIFGRAAGKLWKLWRFARSVQRDPNAKAYTDAALTGATSNFDSLEMFQLSESARKAGEKARRLEEQKQPAAASTQFEAVK
;
A
#
# COMPACT_ATOMS: atom_id res chain seq x y z
N VAL A 1 -6.55 -0.86 7.49
CA VAL A 1 -5.50 -1.12 6.47
C VAL A 1 -4.36 -1.96 7.01
N ILE A 2 -3.57 -1.49 8.00
CA ILE A 2 -2.40 -2.25 8.51
C ILE A 2 -2.78 -3.64 9.06
N ARG A 3 -3.88 -3.76 9.82
CA ARG A 3 -4.41 -5.06 10.28
C ARG A 3 -4.83 -5.97 9.12
N ARG A 4 -5.51 -5.41 8.12
CA ARG A 4 -5.88 -6.09 6.88
C ARG A 4 -4.65 -6.60 6.11
N ALA A 5 -3.57 -5.81 6.06
CA ALA A 5 -2.32 -6.23 5.43
C ALA A 5 -1.70 -7.43 6.17
N GLY A 6 -1.77 -7.45 7.52
CA GLY A 6 -1.34 -8.58 8.33
C GLY A 6 -2.14 -9.86 8.09
N ALA A 7 -3.46 -9.75 7.92
CA ALA A 7 -4.33 -10.90 7.61
C ALA A 7 -4.19 -11.37 6.15
N GLY A 8 -4.13 -10.45 5.19
CA GLY A 8 -4.10 -10.72 3.76
C GLY A 8 -2.73 -11.07 3.18
N GLY A 9 -1.71 -11.28 4.02
CA GLY A 9 -0.36 -11.70 3.58
C GLY A 9 0.49 -10.61 2.91
N ALA A 10 0.02 -9.37 2.88
CA ALA A 10 0.82 -8.25 2.37
C ALA A 10 1.94 -7.87 3.35
N ARG A 11 3.05 -7.39 2.80
CA ARG A 11 4.18 -6.86 3.56
C ARG A 11 3.76 -5.59 4.33
N VAL A 12 3.47 -5.74 5.62
CA VAL A 12 2.96 -4.65 6.48
C VAL A 12 3.92 -3.45 6.53
N ASP A 13 5.23 -3.72 6.51
CA ASP A 13 6.29 -2.72 6.42
C ASP A 13 6.20 -1.90 5.13
N ALA A 14 6.04 -2.57 3.99
CA ALA A 14 5.88 -1.92 2.69
C ALA A 14 4.60 -1.08 2.64
N VAL A 15 3.49 -1.58 3.20
CA VAL A 15 2.23 -0.82 3.30
C VAL A 15 2.39 0.43 4.14
N CYS A 16 3.09 0.35 5.28
CA CYS A 16 3.36 1.54 6.10
C CYS A 16 4.22 2.56 5.37
N PHE A 17 5.28 2.10 4.70
CA PHE A 17 6.14 2.96 3.90
C PHE A 17 5.34 3.67 2.80
N LEU A 18 4.57 2.92 2.01
CA LEU A 18 3.77 3.47 0.91
C LEU A 18 2.74 4.49 1.40
N MET A 19 2.04 4.19 2.51
CA MET A 19 1.08 5.13 3.12
C MET A 19 1.74 6.46 3.51
N VAL A 20 2.91 6.41 4.15
CA VAL A 20 3.62 7.63 4.55
C VAL A 20 4.16 8.38 3.33
N THR A 21 4.71 7.69 2.34
CA THR A 21 5.22 8.31 1.12
C THR A 21 4.09 8.99 0.34
N PHE A 22 2.92 8.36 0.22
CA PHE A 22 1.76 8.96 -0.46
C PHE A 22 1.25 10.20 0.28
N TRP A 23 1.15 10.12 1.60
CA TRP A 23 0.78 11.25 2.44
C TRP A 23 1.81 12.39 2.33
N ALA A 24 3.10 12.10 2.39
CA ALA A 24 4.16 13.09 2.27
C ALA A 24 4.16 13.75 0.89
N SER A 25 3.93 12.98 -0.17
CA SER A 25 3.86 13.48 -1.56
C SER A 25 2.72 14.47 -1.74
N SER A 26 1.51 14.10 -1.28
CA SER A 26 0.34 14.97 -1.41
C SER A 26 0.40 16.18 -0.49
N GLN A 27 0.81 16.00 0.78
CA GLN A 27 0.70 17.05 1.80
C GLN A 27 1.93 17.96 1.89
N LEU A 28 3.13 17.40 1.71
CA LEU A 28 4.39 18.14 1.87
C LEU A 28 4.95 18.61 0.53
N TYR A 29 4.91 17.76 -0.49
CA TYR A 29 5.42 18.11 -1.81
C TYR A 29 4.36 18.73 -2.74
N ASN A 30 3.06 18.53 -2.44
CA ASN A 30 1.93 18.92 -3.29
C ASN A 30 2.08 18.38 -4.74
N ILE A 31 2.49 17.11 -4.85
CA ILE A 31 2.70 16.39 -6.10
C ILE A 31 1.86 15.11 -6.05
N TYR A 32 1.44 14.64 -7.21
CA TYR A 32 0.77 13.35 -7.32
C TYR A 32 1.68 12.22 -6.78
N PRO A 33 1.20 11.34 -5.88
CA PRO A 33 2.04 10.35 -5.22
C PRO A 33 2.85 9.43 -6.13
N LEU A 34 2.37 9.16 -7.35
CA LEU A 34 3.07 8.31 -8.31
C LEU A 34 4.16 9.05 -9.09
N GLU A 35 4.15 10.38 -9.09
CA GLU A 35 5.19 11.23 -9.69
C GLU A 35 6.25 11.66 -8.67
N ALA A 36 6.01 11.38 -7.39
CA ALA A 36 6.92 11.73 -6.32
C ALA A 36 8.06 10.70 -6.20
N GLY A 37 9.27 11.21 -6.03
CA GLY A 37 10.45 10.41 -5.67
C GLY A 37 10.79 10.55 -4.18
N LEU A 38 11.92 9.97 -3.77
CA LEU A 38 12.41 10.06 -2.40
C LEU A 38 12.77 11.50 -2.01
N VAL A 39 13.45 12.22 -2.90
CA VAL A 39 13.91 13.60 -2.68
C VAL A 39 13.58 14.45 -3.89
N ARG A 40 13.01 15.63 -3.68
CA ARG A 40 12.86 16.64 -4.74
C ARG A 40 14.21 17.31 -4.98
N ARG A 41 14.84 17.05 -6.13
CA ARG A 41 16.05 17.76 -6.57
C ARG A 41 15.69 19.19 -6.99
N LYS A 42 16.23 20.19 -6.30
CA LYS A 42 16.16 21.61 -6.72
C LYS A 42 17.56 22.06 -7.15
N VAL A 43 17.68 22.66 -8.32
CA VAL A 43 18.95 23.19 -8.83
C VAL A 43 18.85 24.71 -8.95
N ARG A 44 19.85 25.44 -8.44
CA ARG A 44 19.83 26.92 -8.42
C ARG A 44 19.76 27.55 -9.82
N THR A 45 20.32 26.88 -10.82
CA THR A 45 20.42 27.35 -12.21
C THR A 45 19.18 27.02 -13.03
N ASP A 46 18.28 26.18 -12.50
CA ASP A 46 17.04 25.78 -13.16
C ASP A 46 15.97 26.85 -12.92
N ARG A 47 16.17 28.01 -13.57
CA ARG A 47 15.29 29.18 -13.50
C ARG A 47 14.73 29.48 -14.88
N ARG A 48 13.47 29.92 -14.92
CA ARG A 48 12.85 30.38 -16.16
C ARG A 48 13.69 31.51 -16.76
N PRO A 49 13.91 31.55 -18.09
CA PRO A 49 14.59 32.66 -18.73
C PRO A 49 14.03 34.00 -18.28
N GLY A 50 14.90 34.94 -17.87
CA GLY A 50 14.53 36.25 -17.33
C GLY A 50 14.47 36.34 -15.79
N MET A 51 14.59 35.23 -15.05
CA MET A 51 14.70 35.27 -13.58
C MET A 51 16.16 35.31 -13.10
N PRO A 52 16.50 36.10 -12.07
CA PRO A 52 17.85 36.12 -11.52
C PRO A 52 18.21 34.80 -10.84
N ILE A 53 19.48 34.41 -10.98
CA ILE A 53 20.06 33.26 -10.31
C ILE A 53 20.27 33.61 -8.83
N GLU A 54 19.78 32.75 -7.94
CA GLU A 54 19.91 32.96 -6.49
C GLU A 54 21.37 32.76 -6.01
N ASN A 55 21.75 33.50 -4.97
CA ASN A 55 23.05 33.35 -4.32
C ASN A 55 23.20 31.93 -3.74
N PRO A 56 24.28 31.19 -4.07
CA PRO A 56 24.54 29.85 -3.53
C PRO A 56 24.45 29.77 -2.00
N LEU A 57 24.96 30.79 -1.29
CA LEU A 57 25.01 30.82 0.17
C LEU A 57 23.64 30.93 0.84
N ILE A 58 22.61 31.34 0.10
CA ILE A 58 21.23 31.41 0.60
C ILE A 58 20.44 30.18 0.11
N PHE A 59 20.67 29.77 -1.14
CA PHE A 59 19.95 28.67 -1.77
C PHE A 59 20.14 27.34 -1.04
N TYR A 60 21.40 26.93 -0.83
CA TYR A 60 21.70 25.61 -0.26
C TYR A 60 21.26 25.42 1.19
N PRO A 61 21.47 26.37 2.13
CA PRO A 61 20.98 26.19 3.50
C PRO A 61 19.44 26.19 3.56
N ARG A 62 18.77 27.03 2.78
CA ARG A 62 17.30 27.01 2.68
C ARG A 62 16.80 25.67 2.15
N TYR A 63 17.42 25.16 1.08
CA TYR A 63 17.07 23.87 0.50
C TYR A 63 17.30 22.70 1.46
N ALA A 64 18.42 22.72 2.20
CA ALA A 64 18.72 21.72 3.22
C ALA A 64 17.68 21.76 4.35
N TRP A 65 17.33 22.95 4.84
CA TRP A 65 16.32 23.11 5.89
C TRP A 65 14.93 22.61 5.45
N GLU A 66 14.50 23.00 4.25
CA GLU A 66 13.25 22.51 3.66
C GLU A 66 13.25 20.97 3.59
N THR A 67 14.33 20.39 3.07
CA THR A 67 14.48 18.94 2.96
C THR A 67 14.41 18.27 4.33
N VAL A 68 15.22 18.71 5.30
CA VAL A 68 15.23 18.16 6.66
C VAL A 68 13.87 18.28 7.34
N SER A 69 13.18 19.41 7.18
CA SER A 69 11.85 19.62 7.78
C SER A 69 10.80 18.64 7.22
N ILE A 70 10.85 18.35 5.91
CA ILE A 70 9.96 17.41 5.25
C ILE A 70 10.26 15.98 5.71
N PHE A 71 11.54 15.60 5.70
CA PHE A 71 11.98 14.28 6.16
C PHE A 71 11.69 14.06 7.64
N GLY A 72 11.87 15.08 8.50
CA GLY A 72 11.54 14.99 9.92
C GLY A 72 10.05 14.73 10.16
N ARG A 73 9.17 15.43 9.43
CA ARG A 73 7.71 15.21 9.49
C ARG A 73 7.32 13.82 8.99
N ALA A 74 7.89 13.38 7.86
CA ALA A 74 7.66 12.06 7.31
C ALA A 74 8.17 10.95 8.25
N ALA A 75 9.38 11.09 8.79
CA ALA A 75 9.97 10.15 9.73
C ALA A 75 9.14 10.03 11.02
N GLY A 76 8.63 11.13 11.56
CA GLY A 76 7.74 11.10 12.72
C GLY A 76 6.44 10.33 12.47
N LYS A 77 5.83 10.49 11.28
CA LYS A 77 4.66 9.70 10.88
C LYS A 77 5.00 8.24 10.65
N LEU A 78 6.11 7.95 9.98
CA LEU A 78 6.58 6.60 9.73
C LEU A 78 6.84 5.87 11.04
N TRP A 79 7.49 6.53 12.01
CA TRP A 79 7.74 5.96 13.33
C TRP A 79 6.44 5.61 14.07
N LYS A 80 5.45 6.50 14.04
CA LYS A 80 4.12 6.24 14.64
C LYS A 80 3.44 5.02 13.99
N LEU A 81 3.42 4.96 12.66
CA LEU A 81 2.83 3.83 11.93
C LEU A 81 3.62 2.54 12.16
N TRP A 82 4.94 2.61 12.17
CA TRP A 82 5.81 1.46 12.37
C TRP A 82 5.65 0.85 13.76
N ARG A 83 5.52 1.67 14.81
CA ARG A 83 5.19 1.17 16.16
C ARG A 83 3.88 0.41 16.18
N PHE A 84 2.86 0.94 15.52
CA PHE A 84 1.56 0.27 15.41
C PHE A 84 1.62 -1.00 14.55
N ALA A 85 2.34 -0.98 13.44
CA ALA A 85 2.56 -2.16 12.60
C ALA A 85 3.28 -3.26 13.37
N ARG A 86 4.27 -2.90 14.19
CA ARG A 86 5.02 -3.85 15.00
C ARG A 86 4.20 -4.43 16.14
N SER A 87 3.23 -3.71 16.69
CA SER A 87 2.28 -4.31 17.63
C SER A 87 1.34 -5.28 16.94
N VAL A 88 0.87 -4.96 15.73
CA VAL A 88 0.02 -5.86 14.92
C VAL A 88 0.76 -7.13 14.50
N GLN A 89 2.03 -7.03 14.10
CA GLN A 89 2.84 -8.19 13.72
C GLN A 89 3.17 -9.13 14.89
N ARG A 90 3.24 -8.59 16.11
CA ARG A 90 3.49 -9.38 17.32
C ARG A 90 2.25 -10.09 17.84
N ASP A 91 1.06 -9.67 17.41
CA ASP A 91 -0.18 -10.28 17.82
C ASP A 91 -0.31 -11.67 17.16
N PRO A 92 -0.36 -12.77 17.93
CA PRO A 92 -0.51 -14.11 17.38
C PRO A 92 -1.86 -14.28 16.64
N ASN A 93 -2.86 -13.45 16.97
CA ASN A 93 -4.18 -13.47 16.36
C ASN A 93 -4.30 -12.58 15.10
N ALA A 94 -3.20 -11.97 14.64
CA ALA A 94 -3.23 -11.03 13.52
C ALA A 94 -3.78 -11.65 12.21
N LYS A 95 -3.61 -12.96 12.03
CA LYS A 95 -4.11 -13.70 10.86
C LYS A 95 -5.61 -13.95 10.88
N ALA A 96 -6.24 -13.97 12.05
CA ALA A 96 -7.69 -14.19 12.18
C ALA A 96 -8.50 -12.89 12.05
N TYR A 97 -7.84 -11.75 11.80
CA TYR A 97 -8.53 -10.48 11.65
C TYR A 97 -9.44 -10.48 10.41
N THR A 98 -10.72 -10.21 10.64
CA THR A 98 -11.74 -10.06 9.59
C THR A 98 -12.49 -8.73 9.76
N ASP A 99 -12.82 -8.08 8.65
CA ASP A 99 -13.62 -6.84 8.57
C ASP A 99 -14.63 -6.97 7.43
N ALA A 100 -15.58 -6.04 7.30
CA ALA A 100 -16.61 -6.09 6.25
C ALA A 100 -16.06 -6.19 4.82
N ALA A 101 -14.82 -5.76 4.57
CA ALA A 101 -14.16 -5.90 3.28
C ALA A 101 -13.45 -7.25 3.09
N LEU A 102 -13.17 -7.97 4.18
CA LEU A 102 -12.59 -9.31 4.20
C LEU A 102 -13.62 -10.43 4.37
N THR A 103 -14.88 -10.14 4.72
CA THR A 103 -15.95 -11.14 4.95
C THR A 103 -16.30 -12.00 3.73
N GLY A 104 -15.55 -11.89 2.63
CA GLY A 104 -15.70 -12.69 1.43
C GLY A 104 -16.78 -12.12 0.51
N ALA A 105 -16.43 -11.96 -0.77
CA ALA A 105 -17.45 -11.98 -1.79
C ALA A 105 -18.05 -13.39 -1.81
N THR A 106 -19.36 -13.50 -2.03
CA THR A 106 -19.99 -14.80 -2.27
C THR A 106 -19.27 -15.50 -3.43
N SER A 107 -18.92 -16.78 -3.28
CA SER A 107 -18.33 -17.60 -4.34
C SER A 107 -19.26 -17.81 -5.54
N ASN A 108 -20.50 -17.32 -5.44
CA ASN A 108 -21.45 -17.26 -6.54
C ASN A 108 -21.15 -16.08 -7.45
N PHE A 109 -20.13 -16.22 -8.31
CA PHE A 109 -19.81 -15.27 -9.38
C PHE A 109 -21.02 -14.91 -10.27
N ASP A 110 -22.00 -15.80 -10.38
CA ASP A 110 -23.23 -15.56 -11.15
C ASP A 110 -24.13 -14.48 -10.53
N SER A 111 -24.02 -14.25 -9.22
CA SER A 111 -24.77 -13.23 -8.48
C SER A 111 -24.14 -11.83 -8.55
N LEU A 112 -22.91 -11.72 -9.07
CA LEU A 112 -22.19 -10.46 -9.20
C LEU A 112 -22.42 -9.85 -10.59
N GLU A 113 -23.14 -8.73 -10.64
CA GLU A 113 -23.47 -8.01 -11.88
C GLU A 113 -22.25 -7.74 -12.76
N MET A 114 -21.11 -7.39 -12.16
CA MET A 114 -19.85 -7.13 -12.87
C MET A 114 -19.41 -8.29 -13.79
N PHE A 115 -19.68 -9.54 -13.41
CA PHE A 115 -19.32 -10.71 -14.21
C PHE A 115 -20.35 -11.05 -15.30
N GLN A 116 -21.55 -10.45 -15.28
CA GLN A 116 -22.60 -10.71 -16.27
C GLN A 116 -22.62 -9.71 -17.43
N LEU A 117 -21.98 -8.54 -17.27
CA LEU A 117 -22.05 -7.42 -18.22
C LEU A 117 -21.37 -7.68 -19.57
N SER A 118 -20.34 -8.53 -19.62
CA SER A 118 -19.60 -8.81 -20.86
C SER A 118 -19.13 -10.26 -20.93
N GLU A 119 -18.93 -10.77 -22.16
CA GLU A 119 -18.41 -12.13 -22.38
C GLU A 119 -17.00 -12.31 -21.79
N SER A 120 -16.17 -11.26 -21.82
CA SER A 120 -14.84 -11.28 -21.20
C SER A 120 -14.91 -11.37 -19.68
N ALA A 121 -15.90 -10.71 -19.05
CA ALA A 121 -16.12 -10.79 -17.62
C ALA A 121 -16.61 -12.20 -17.21
N ARG A 122 -17.54 -12.82 -17.95
CA ARG A 122 -17.98 -14.20 -17.70
C ARG A 122 -16.82 -15.20 -17.77
N LYS A 123 -15.97 -15.09 -18.81
CA LYS A 123 -14.74 -15.92 -18.94
C LYS A 123 -13.78 -15.72 -17.78
N ALA A 124 -13.66 -14.50 -17.24
CA ALA A 124 -12.85 -14.22 -16.06
C ALA A 124 -13.43 -14.87 -14.80
N GLY A 125 -14.75 -14.84 -14.62
CA GLY A 125 -15.45 -15.52 -13.52
C GLY A 125 -15.29 -17.05 -13.58
N GLU A 126 -15.42 -17.65 -14.76
CA GLU A 126 -15.14 -19.07 -14.99
C GLU A 126 -13.69 -19.46 -14.64
N LYS A 127 -12.73 -18.64 -15.07
CA LYS A 127 -11.31 -18.86 -14.73
C LYS A 127 -11.08 -18.76 -13.22
N ALA A 128 -11.72 -17.80 -12.54
CA ALA A 128 -11.64 -17.65 -11.09
C ALA A 128 -12.19 -18.89 -10.36
N ARG A 129 -13.36 -19.41 -10.78
CA ARG A 129 -13.92 -20.67 -10.24
C ARG A 129 -12.96 -21.84 -10.36
N ARG A 130 -12.37 -22.05 -11.55
CA ARG A 130 -11.38 -23.13 -11.77
C ARG A 130 -10.18 -23.02 -10.83
N LEU A 131 -9.72 -21.80 -10.54
CA LEU A 131 -8.60 -21.57 -9.62
C LEU A 131 -9.00 -21.82 -8.15
N GLU A 132 -10.25 -21.55 -7.77
CA GLU A 132 -10.77 -21.86 -6.44
C GLU A 132 -10.94 -23.38 -6.24
N GLU A 133 -11.50 -24.06 -7.23
CA GLU A 133 -11.62 -25.53 -7.27
C GLU A 133 -10.25 -26.21 -7.18
N GLN A 134 -9.21 -25.63 -7.79
CA GLN A 134 -7.83 -26.12 -7.70
C GLN A 134 -7.15 -25.82 -6.36
N LYS A 135 -7.61 -24.81 -5.60
CA LYS A 135 -7.09 -24.48 -4.26
C LYS A 135 -7.76 -25.28 -3.16
N GLN A 136 -9.01 -25.71 -3.35
CA GLN A 136 -9.77 -26.51 -2.39
C GLN A 136 -9.30 -27.98 -2.16
N PRO A 137 -8.53 -28.68 -3.01
CA PRO A 137 -8.18 -30.09 -2.75
C PRO A 137 -7.07 -30.24 -1.71
N ALA A 138 -6.36 -29.16 -1.34
CA ALA A 138 -5.35 -29.19 -0.29
C ALA A 138 -5.93 -29.07 1.14
N ALA A 139 -7.21 -28.66 1.28
CA ALA A 139 -7.87 -28.54 2.58
C ALA A 139 -8.68 -29.79 2.98
N ALA A 140 -8.99 -30.67 2.02
CA ALA A 140 -9.77 -31.89 2.25
C ALA A 140 -8.93 -33.11 2.68
N SER A 141 -7.60 -33.09 2.47
CA SER A 141 -6.72 -34.22 2.83
C SER A 141 -6.47 -34.36 4.33
N THR A 142 -6.71 -33.30 5.14
CA THR A 142 -6.52 -33.34 6.60
C THR A 142 -7.65 -34.02 7.37
N GLN A 143 -8.78 -34.34 6.71
CA GLN A 143 -9.92 -35.01 7.37
C GLN A 143 -9.89 -36.55 7.29
N PHE A 144 -9.04 -37.13 6.45
CA PHE A 144 -8.94 -38.59 6.29
C PHE A 144 -7.98 -39.28 7.28
N GLU A 145 -7.20 -38.53 8.06
CA GLU A 145 -6.22 -39.10 9.01
C GLU A 145 -6.73 -39.22 10.45
N ALA A 146 -7.93 -38.71 10.76
CA ALA A 146 -8.50 -38.74 12.12
C ALA A 146 -9.46 -39.90 12.40
N VAL A 147 -9.61 -40.84 11.45
CA VAL A 147 -10.38 -42.07 11.63
C VAL A 147 -9.46 -43.26 11.40
N LYS A 148 -8.62 -43.57 12.39
CA LYS A 148 -8.02 -44.90 12.56
C LYS A 148 -7.62 -45.13 14.00
#